data_AF-A0A5P8W8V3-F1
#
_entry.id   AF-A0A5P8W8V3-F1
#
_cell.length_a   1.000
_cell.length_b   1.000
_cell.length_c   1.000
_cell.angle_alpha   90.00
_cell.angle_beta   90.00
_cell.angle_gamma   90.00
#
_symmetry.space_group_name_H-M   'P 1'
#
loop_
_entity.id
_entity.type
_entity.pdbx_description
1 polymer ?
#
loop_
_entity_poly.entity_id
_entity_poly.type
_entity_poly.pdbx_seq_one_letter_code
_entity_poly.pdbx_strand_id
1 'polypeptide(L)'
;MNLPQTIPVLLLGTSLAVLSPQVCPAFTVQEVASLAKASSDLPVVKSAGLSPDMDVPWSKAVRIVDPFEGEFLGVFDRNSLGGYLFREGATQVISLWTPSSIRVLVTVNSGEARFPFYTAGRVYPRPDFLRFVTTRKVDKLLLKVREKVFQVDGSTGTFAVSQELATALKNAPDENLDIRLVLEGGQTVDSEIGKGTVNAWRNIY
;
A
#
# COMPACT_ATOMS: atom_id res chain seq x y z
N MET A 1 74.86 -3.26 55.88
CA MET A 1 75.01 -3.24 54.42
C MET A 1 73.77 -2.60 53.80
N ASN A 2 73.97 -1.40 53.26
CA ASN A 2 73.41 -0.78 52.04
C ASN A 2 71.98 -1.13 51.52
N LEU A 3 71.17 -0.06 51.42
CA LEU A 3 70.07 0.28 50.48
C LEU A 3 70.36 0.00 48.97
N PRO A 4 69.47 0.27 47.96
CA PRO A 4 67.99 0.49 47.89
C PRO A 4 67.26 -0.14 46.64
N GLN A 5 65.94 0.14 46.50
CA GLN A 5 65.10 0.30 45.26
C GLN A 5 64.85 -0.95 44.35
N THR A 6 63.66 -1.23 43.80
CA THR A 6 62.84 -0.41 42.88
C THR A 6 61.46 -1.04 42.67
N ILE A 7 60.46 -0.20 42.37
CA ILE A 7 59.09 -0.53 41.91
C ILE A 7 59.10 -0.87 40.40
N PRO A 8 58.16 -1.67 39.88
CA PRO A 8 57.34 -1.13 38.78
C PRO A 8 55.84 -1.32 39.02
N VAL A 9 55.14 -0.20 38.90
CA VAL A 9 53.69 -0.07 38.77
C VAL A 9 53.33 -0.59 37.39
N LEU A 10 52.40 -1.55 37.33
CA LEU A 10 51.73 -1.91 36.08
C LEU A 10 50.51 -0.98 35.93
N LEU A 11 50.57 -0.13 34.90
CA LEU A 11 49.52 0.78 34.47
C LEU A 11 49.00 0.28 33.11
N LEU A 12 47.70 0.53 32.88
CA LEU A 12 46.92 0.38 31.64
C LEU A 12 46.33 -1.02 31.37
N GLY A 13 45.04 -1.18 31.06
CA GLY A 13 44.05 -0.17 30.70
C GLY A 13 42.62 -0.67 30.87
N THR A 14 41.76 0.23 31.34
CA THR A 14 40.31 0.07 31.27
C THR A 14 39.84 0.82 30.03
N SER A 15 39.47 0.08 28.99
CA SER A 15 38.73 0.62 27.85
C SER A 15 37.35 1.07 28.33
N LEU A 16 37.17 2.38 28.52
CA LEU A 16 35.86 3.01 28.61
C LEU A 16 35.24 2.98 27.20
N ALA A 17 34.32 2.05 26.98
CA ALA A 17 33.42 2.11 25.83
C ALA A 17 32.54 3.35 25.99
N VAL A 18 32.77 4.36 25.15
CA VAL A 18 31.88 5.51 25.00
C VAL A 18 30.61 5.00 24.32
N LEU A 19 29.55 4.81 25.08
CA LEU A 19 28.20 4.66 24.55
C LEU A 19 27.76 6.04 24.03
N SER A 20 27.90 6.25 22.73
CA SER A 20 27.26 7.37 22.04
C SER A 20 25.74 7.20 22.17
N PRO A 21 25.00 8.14 22.79
CA PRO A 21 23.55 8.11 22.74
C PRO A 21 23.12 8.34 21.28
N GLN A 22 22.43 7.35 20.71
CA GLN A 22 21.74 7.53 19.44
C GLN A 22 20.73 8.66 19.63
N VAL A 23 20.92 9.73 18.87
CA VAL A 23 19.99 10.85 18.79
C VAL A 23 18.76 10.34 18.04
N CYS A 24 17.74 9.89 18.78
CA CYS A 24 16.39 9.80 18.23
C CYS A 24 16.01 11.22 17.79
N PRO A 25 15.63 11.46 16.52
CA PRO A 25 15.05 12.74 16.17
C PRO A 25 13.76 12.90 16.98
N ALA A 26 13.79 13.83 17.94
CA ALA A 26 12.60 14.23 18.67
C ALA A 26 11.71 14.97 17.67
N PHE A 27 10.66 14.31 17.20
CA PHE A 27 9.56 14.99 16.51
C PHE A 27 9.10 16.14 17.41
N THR A 28 9.08 17.35 16.86
CA THR A 28 8.72 18.52 17.67
C THR A 28 7.25 18.41 18.08
N VAL A 29 6.91 18.84 19.30
CA VAL A 29 5.52 18.81 19.82
C VAL A 29 4.56 19.52 18.86
N GLN A 30 5.05 20.49 18.12
CA GLN A 30 4.29 21.26 17.13
C GLN A 30 4.00 20.47 15.84
N GLU A 31 4.92 19.60 15.42
CA GLU A 31 4.74 18.65 14.30
C GLU A 31 3.76 17.53 14.67
N VAL A 32 3.85 17.02 15.90
CA VAL A 32 2.92 16.00 16.43
C VAL A 32 1.51 16.58 16.57
N ALA A 33 1.36 17.81 17.07
CA ALA A 33 0.08 18.48 17.17
C ALA A 33 -0.52 18.85 15.80
N SER A 34 0.33 19.20 14.83
CA SER A 34 -0.06 19.45 13.44
C SER A 34 -0.61 18.19 12.77
N LEU A 35 0.07 17.05 12.92
CA LEU A 35 -0.36 15.76 12.39
C LEU A 35 -1.63 15.24 13.10
N ALA A 36 -1.73 15.42 14.41
CA ALA A 36 -2.93 15.05 15.18
C ALA A 36 -4.16 15.89 14.79
N LYS A 37 -3.98 17.19 14.52
CA LYS A 37 -5.05 18.08 14.05
C LYS A 37 -5.40 17.84 12.59
N ALA A 38 -4.43 17.56 11.73
CA ALA A 38 -4.69 17.13 10.36
C ALA A 38 -5.47 15.80 10.33
N SER A 39 -5.21 14.90 11.29
CA SER A 39 -5.93 13.63 11.45
C SER A 39 -7.39 13.78 11.93
N SER A 40 -7.72 14.82 12.71
CA SER A 40 -9.08 15.00 13.24
C SER A 40 -10.12 15.38 12.19
N ASP A 41 -9.69 16.01 11.09
CA ASP A 41 -10.56 16.51 10.03
C ASP A 41 -10.73 15.52 8.85
N LEU A 42 -10.03 14.39 8.89
CA LEU A 42 -10.10 13.39 7.83
C LEU A 42 -11.39 12.57 7.91
N PRO A 43 -11.96 12.16 6.75
CA PRO A 43 -13.02 11.17 6.71
C PRO A 43 -12.59 9.88 7.41
N VAL A 44 -13.52 9.29 8.18
CA VAL A 44 -13.28 8.03 8.90
C VAL A 44 -13.83 6.85 8.10
N VAL A 45 -13.00 5.83 7.90
CA VAL A 45 -13.37 4.55 7.27
C VAL A 45 -13.23 3.43 8.31
N LYS A 46 -14.23 2.55 8.41
CA LYS A 46 -14.34 1.56 9.50
C LYS A 46 -13.63 0.22 9.23
N SER A 47 -12.94 0.09 8.10
CA SER A 47 -12.18 -1.12 7.79
C SER A 47 -11.07 -0.86 6.77
N ALA A 48 -9.99 -1.61 6.91
CA ALA A 48 -8.90 -1.70 5.94
C ALA A 48 -9.12 -2.79 4.88
N GLY A 49 -10.21 -3.56 4.98
CA GLY A 49 -10.56 -4.60 4.04
C GLY A 49 -10.89 -4.03 2.65
N LEU A 50 -10.34 -4.65 1.62
CA LEU A 50 -10.63 -4.29 0.23
C LEU A 50 -11.82 -5.10 -0.27
N SER A 51 -12.78 -4.43 -0.90
CA SER A 51 -13.95 -5.07 -1.51
C SER A 51 -14.35 -4.36 -2.80
N PRO A 52 -14.82 -5.08 -3.84
CA PRO A 52 -15.28 -4.47 -5.09
C PRO A 52 -16.43 -3.47 -4.94
N ASP A 53 -17.24 -3.61 -3.89
CA ASP A 53 -18.42 -2.81 -3.57
C ASP A 53 -18.22 -1.80 -2.43
N MET A 54 -16.98 -1.61 -1.97
CA MET A 54 -16.70 -0.65 -0.89
C MET A 54 -17.02 0.79 -1.29
N ASP A 55 -17.67 1.53 -0.38
CA ASP A 55 -17.95 2.96 -0.52
C ASP A 55 -17.03 3.75 0.41
N VAL A 56 -15.92 4.23 -0.17
CA VAL A 56 -14.90 4.99 0.55
C VAL A 56 -14.50 6.24 -0.22
N PRO A 57 -13.92 7.26 0.45
CA PRO A 57 -13.34 8.41 -0.21
C PRO A 57 -12.11 8.01 -1.05
N TRP A 58 -12.31 7.68 -2.33
CA TRP A 58 -11.24 7.38 -3.27
C TRP A 58 -10.29 8.57 -3.47
N SER A 59 -9.01 8.28 -3.63
CA SER A 59 -7.96 9.28 -3.91
C SER A 59 -7.87 10.39 -2.86
N LYS A 60 -8.21 10.10 -1.61
CA LYS A 60 -8.15 11.02 -0.48
C LYS A 60 -7.51 10.33 0.73
N ALA A 61 -6.78 11.12 1.53
CA ALA A 61 -6.32 10.65 2.83
C ALA A 61 -7.52 10.45 3.75
N VAL A 62 -7.55 9.31 4.43
CA VAL A 62 -8.59 8.94 5.38
C VAL A 62 -7.97 8.37 6.65
N ARG A 63 -8.72 8.48 7.73
CA ARG A 63 -8.42 7.79 8.99
C ARG A 63 -9.16 6.47 9.01
N ILE A 64 -8.43 5.37 9.05
CA ILE A 64 -8.96 4.02 9.06
C ILE A 64 -8.99 3.56 10.50
N VAL A 65 -10.16 3.12 10.97
CA VAL A 65 -10.37 2.55 12.30
C VAL A 65 -10.85 1.13 12.07
N ASP A 66 -9.94 0.16 12.13
CA ASP A 66 -10.21 -1.24 11.89
C ASP A 66 -10.17 -2.04 13.22
N PRO A 67 -11.17 -2.87 13.53
CA PRO A 67 -11.23 -3.60 14.79
C PRO A 67 -10.11 -4.64 14.97
N PHE A 68 -9.44 -5.06 13.90
CA PHE A 68 -8.37 -6.06 13.95
C PHE A 68 -6.97 -5.44 13.86
N GLU A 69 -6.86 -4.26 13.23
CA GLU A 69 -5.56 -3.65 12.92
C GLU A 69 -5.32 -2.32 13.65
N GLY A 70 -6.34 -1.78 14.32
CA GLY A 70 -6.27 -0.51 15.04
C GLY A 70 -6.54 0.70 14.14
N GLU A 71 -5.95 1.83 14.52
CA GLU A 71 -6.17 3.12 13.87
C GLU A 71 -4.93 3.59 13.11
N PHE A 72 -5.09 3.95 11.84
CA PHE A 72 -4.00 4.43 10.99
C PHE A 72 -4.51 5.28 9.81
N LEU A 73 -3.59 5.95 9.13
CA LEU A 73 -3.88 6.72 7.93
C LEU A 73 -3.70 5.88 6.67
N GLY A 74 -4.52 6.15 5.66
CA GLY A 74 -4.33 5.55 4.34
C GLY A 74 -5.01 6.31 3.22
N VAL A 75 -4.75 5.86 2.00
CA VAL A 75 -5.39 6.35 0.77
C VAL A 75 -5.89 5.14 -0.02
N PHE A 76 -7.17 5.15 -0.37
CA PHE A 76 -7.76 4.14 -1.25
C PHE A 76 -7.70 4.58 -2.71
N ASP A 77 -7.42 3.65 -3.61
CA ASP A 77 -7.45 3.85 -5.06
C ASP A 77 -8.20 2.71 -5.74
N ARG A 78 -8.85 3.03 -6.88
CA ARG A 78 -9.55 2.04 -7.71
C ARG A 78 -9.37 2.39 -9.16
N ASN A 79 -8.90 1.42 -9.93
CA ASN A 79 -8.90 1.45 -11.38
C ASN A 79 -9.70 0.27 -11.96
N SER A 80 -10.16 0.41 -13.19
CA SER A 80 -10.95 -0.63 -13.85
C SER A 80 -10.61 -0.77 -15.32
N LEU A 81 -10.41 -2.02 -15.73
CA LEU A 81 -9.87 -2.42 -17.02
C LEU A 81 -10.95 -3.19 -17.80
N GLY A 82 -11.00 -3.02 -19.12
CA GLY A 82 -11.92 -3.75 -19.98
C GLY A 82 -13.31 -3.12 -20.16
N GLY A 83 -13.47 -1.84 -19.77
CA GLY A 83 -14.70 -1.05 -19.98
C GLY A 83 -15.51 -0.89 -18.70
N TYR A 84 -16.85 -0.97 -18.81
CA TYR A 84 -17.75 -0.76 -17.67
C TYR A 84 -17.47 -1.74 -16.52
N LEU A 85 -17.46 -1.24 -15.28
CA LEU A 85 -17.22 -1.98 -14.02
C LEU A 85 -17.97 -3.30 -13.87
N PHE A 86 -19.06 -3.45 -14.62
CA PHE A 86 -20.04 -4.50 -14.47
C PHE A 86 -20.11 -5.45 -15.66
N ARG A 87 -19.23 -5.28 -16.65
CA ARG A 87 -19.15 -6.17 -17.81
C ARG A 87 -18.45 -7.47 -17.43
N GLU A 88 -18.85 -8.56 -18.06
CA GLU A 88 -18.11 -9.82 -18.04
C GLU A 88 -16.67 -9.61 -18.52
N GLY A 89 -15.71 -10.19 -17.81
CA GLY A 89 -14.28 -10.02 -18.06
C GLY A 89 -13.72 -8.67 -17.63
N ALA A 90 -14.54 -7.74 -17.09
CA ALA A 90 -14.01 -6.51 -16.54
C ALA A 90 -13.18 -6.82 -15.28
N THR A 91 -12.00 -6.23 -15.23
CA THR A 91 -11.04 -6.40 -14.14
C THR A 91 -11.00 -5.11 -13.33
N GLN A 92 -11.03 -5.21 -12.01
CA GLN A 92 -10.80 -4.06 -11.13
C GLN A 92 -9.50 -4.26 -10.36
N VAL A 93 -8.76 -3.18 -10.19
CA VAL A 93 -7.61 -3.10 -9.31
C VAL A 93 -7.96 -2.11 -8.22
N ILE A 94 -8.03 -2.61 -6.98
CA ILE A 94 -8.34 -1.81 -5.80
C ILE A 94 -7.13 -1.84 -4.91
N SER A 95 -6.70 -0.70 -4.39
CA SER A 95 -5.53 -0.63 -3.53
C SER A 95 -5.73 0.27 -2.32
N LEU A 96 -5.03 -0.06 -1.24
CA LEU A 96 -4.91 0.75 -0.03
C LEU A 96 -3.43 1.02 0.23
N TRP A 97 -3.08 2.28 0.30
CA TRP A 97 -1.72 2.78 0.53
C TRP A 97 -1.62 3.31 1.96
N THR A 98 -0.66 2.80 2.73
CA THR A 98 -0.39 3.21 4.11
C THR A 98 1.11 3.44 4.31
N PRO A 99 1.55 4.13 5.38
CA PRO A 99 2.97 4.33 5.64
C PRO A 99 3.80 3.04 5.72
N SER A 100 3.19 1.94 6.18
CA SER A 100 3.87 0.66 6.41
C SER A 100 3.63 -0.39 5.32
N SER A 101 2.51 -0.31 4.60
CA SER A 101 2.10 -1.34 3.65
C SER A 101 1.27 -0.81 2.48
N ILE A 102 1.32 -1.55 1.37
CA ILE A 102 0.42 -1.41 0.22
C ILE A 102 -0.38 -2.69 0.13
N ARG A 103 -1.70 -2.59 0.05
CA ARG A 103 -2.61 -3.73 -0.17
C ARG A 103 -3.23 -3.60 -1.54
N VAL A 104 -3.32 -4.69 -2.28
CA VAL A 104 -3.93 -4.73 -3.60
C VAL A 104 -4.87 -5.91 -3.72
N LEU A 105 -6.08 -5.63 -4.21
CA LEU A 105 -7.07 -6.61 -4.59
C LEU A 105 -7.32 -6.51 -6.09
N VAL A 106 -7.14 -7.62 -6.80
CA VAL A 106 -7.55 -7.75 -8.20
C VAL A 106 -8.82 -8.57 -8.27
N THR A 107 -9.86 -8.01 -8.87
CA THR A 107 -11.12 -8.72 -9.11
C THR A 107 -11.39 -8.87 -10.60
N VAL A 108 -12.01 -9.99 -10.98
CA VAL A 108 -12.47 -10.24 -12.34
C VAL A 108 -13.93 -10.63 -12.29
N ASN A 109 -14.76 -9.89 -13.02
CA ASN A 109 -16.14 -10.24 -13.21
C ASN A 109 -16.26 -11.44 -14.14
N SER A 110 -17.04 -12.43 -13.72
CA SER A 110 -17.55 -13.47 -14.60
C SER A 110 -19.06 -13.48 -14.54
N GLY A 111 -19.67 -14.01 -15.59
CA GLY A 111 -21.10 -14.27 -15.58
C GLY A 111 -21.39 -15.64 -16.14
N GLU A 112 -22.41 -16.28 -15.59
CA GLU A 112 -22.88 -17.57 -16.06
C GLU A 112 -24.38 -17.46 -16.30
N ALA A 113 -24.82 -17.83 -17.51
CA ALA A 113 -26.23 -18.00 -17.78
C ALA A 113 -26.68 -19.35 -17.20
N ARG A 114 -27.73 -19.34 -16.38
CA ARG A 114 -28.29 -20.58 -15.79
C ARG A 114 -28.74 -21.60 -16.84
N PHE A 115 -29.06 -21.18 -18.06
CA PHE A 115 -29.47 -22.07 -19.15
C PHE A 115 -28.75 -21.76 -20.47
N PRO A 116 -28.24 -22.79 -21.19
CA PRO A 116 -27.75 -22.61 -22.55
C PRO A 116 -28.94 -22.34 -23.47
N PHE A 117 -29.15 -21.07 -23.84
CA PHE A 117 -30.13 -20.69 -24.86
C PHE A 117 -29.40 -20.36 -26.17
N TYR A 118 -29.64 -21.18 -27.19
CA TYR A 118 -29.44 -20.79 -28.58
C TYR A 118 -30.68 -20.02 -29.02
N THR A 119 -30.59 -18.70 -29.14
CA THR A 119 -31.63 -17.91 -29.83
C THR A 119 -30.98 -17.20 -31.00
N ALA A 120 -31.51 -17.49 -32.19
CA ALA A 120 -31.06 -16.92 -33.44
C ALA A 120 -31.17 -15.38 -33.41
N GLY A 121 -30.04 -14.70 -33.24
CA GLY A 121 -29.82 -13.34 -33.72
C GLY A 121 -30.51 -12.17 -32.99
N ARG A 122 -31.10 -12.34 -31.80
CA ARG A 122 -31.59 -11.19 -30.99
C ARG A 122 -31.01 -11.18 -29.59
N VAL A 123 -30.43 -10.05 -29.21
CA VAL A 123 -29.93 -9.76 -27.86
C VAL A 123 -31.11 -9.34 -26.99
N TYR A 124 -31.62 -10.24 -26.14
CA TYR A 124 -32.55 -9.89 -25.08
C TYR A 124 -31.79 -9.78 -23.73
N PRO A 125 -32.13 -8.82 -22.86
CA PRO A 125 -31.62 -8.82 -21.48
C PRO A 125 -32.05 -10.11 -20.79
N ARG A 126 -31.07 -10.89 -20.32
CA ARG A 126 -31.24 -12.22 -19.74
C ARG A 126 -31.41 -12.13 -18.21
N PRO A 127 -32.61 -12.36 -17.65
CA PRO A 127 -32.83 -12.29 -16.21
C PRO A 127 -32.18 -13.46 -15.43
N ASP A 128 -31.64 -14.47 -16.12
CA ASP A 128 -31.01 -15.67 -15.55
C ASP A 128 -29.47 -15.60 -15.46
N PHE A 129 -28.89 -14.43 -15.75
CA PHE A 129 -27.45 -14.22 -15.71
C PHE A 129 -26.97 -14.01 -14.26
N LEU A 130 -26.30 -15.01 -13.70
CA LEU A 130 -25.63 -14.89 -12.40
C LEU A 130 -24.27 -14.26 -12.62
N ARG A 131 -23.97 -13.23 -11.83
CA ARG A 131 -22.70 -12.53 -11.90
C ARG A 131 -21.86 -12.81 -10.67
N PHE A 132 -20.62 -13.18 -10.90
CA PHE A 132 -19.65 -13.49 -9.87
C PHE A 132 -18.48 -12.52 -9.96
N VAL A 133 -17.89 -12.23 -8.82
CA VAL A 133 -16.64 -11.49 -8.73
C VAL A 133 -15.61 -12.42 -8.14
N THR A 134 -14.61 -12.75 -8.93
CA THR A 134 -13.51 -13.63 -8.52
C THR A 134 -12.30 -12.80 -8.14
N THR A 135 -11.63 -13.13 -7.05
CA THR A 135 -10.41 -12.45 -6.61
C THR A 135 -9.18 -13.17 -7.15
N ARG A 136 -8.16 -12.42 -7.56
CA ARG A 136 -6.87 -12.97 -7.98
C ARG A 136 -5.81 -12.59 -6.94
N LYS A 137 -5.02 -13.57 -6.52
CA LYS A 137 -3.88 -13.36 -5.63
C LYS A 137 -2.77 -12.64 -6.39
N VAL A 138 -2.22 -11.61 -5.76
CA VAL A 138 -1.08 -10.84 -6.28
C VAL A 138 0.17 -11.20 -5.46
N ASP A 139 1.20 -11.67 -6.14
CA ASP A 139 2.47 -12.08 -5.53
C ASP A 139 3.52 -10.97 -5.58
N LYS A 140 3.50 -10.14 -6.64
CA LYS A 140 4.45 -9.01 -6.80
C LYS A 140 3.78 -7.75 -7.29
N LEU A 141 4.27 -6.62 -6.79
CA LEU A 141 3.94 -5.29 -7.27
C LEU A 141 5.18 -4.64 -7.86
N LEU A 142 5.09 -4.23 -9.12
CA LEU A 142 6.06 -3.34 -9.75
C LEU A 142 5.41 -1.97 -9.86
N LEU A 143 6.06 -0.95 -9.31
CA LEU A 143 5.62 0.44 -9.36
C LEU A 143 6.69 1.28 -10.04
N LYS A 144 6.31 2.01 -11.09
CA LYS A 144 7.20 2.97 -11.74
C LYS A 144 6.96 4.37 -11.17
N VAL A 145 7.98 4.94 -10.56
CA VAL A 145 7.99 6.34 -10.11
C VAL A 145 9.10 7.08 -10.85
N ARG A 146 8.72 7.94 -11.81
CA ARG A 146 9.65 8.56 -12.77
C ARG A 146 10.43 7.47 -13.53
N GLU A 147 11.76 7.55 -13.54
CA GLU A 147 12.64 6.58 -14.21
C GLU A 147 12.97 5.34 -13.36
N LYS A 148 12.48 5.27 -12.11
CA LYS A 148 12.79 4.18 -11.19
C LYS A 148 11.63 3.20 -11.08
N VAL A 149 11.94 1.91 -11.20
CA VAL A 149 10.99 0.82 -10.95
C VAL A 149 11.29 0.19 -9.59
N PHE A 150 10.30 0.19 -8.73
CA PHE A 150 10.32 -0.52 -7.45
C PHE A 150 9.63 -1.86 -7.64
N GLN A 151 10.34 -2.95 -7.35
CA GLN A 151 9.75 -4.28 -7.28
C GLN A 151 9.59 -4.65 -5.81
N VAL A 152 8.37 -4.98 -5.42
CA VAL A 152 8.03 -5.36 -4.05
C VAL A 152 7.36 -6.72 -4.08
N ASP A 153 7.99 -7.69 -3.39
CA ASP A 153 7.40 -8.99 -3.16
C ASP A 153 6.47 -8.91 -1.95
N GLY A 154 5.33 -9.61 -2.02
CA GLY A 154 4.31 -9.57 -0.98
C GLY A 154 3.70 -10.93 -0.73
N SER A 155 2.84 -10.98 0.28
CA SER A 155 2.02 -12.16 0.56
C SER A 155 0.56 -11.75 0.55
N THR A 156 -0.25 -12.49 -0.20
CA THR A 156 -1.71 -12.31 -0.23
C THR A 156 -2.12 -10.88 -0.61
N GLY A 157 -1.41 -10.28 -1.58
CA GLY A 157 -1.65 -8.91 -2.03
C GLY A 157 -1.23 -7.80 -1.06
N THR A 158 -0.49 -8.12 0.01
CA THR A 158 0.07 -7.11 0.94
C THR A 158 1.59 -7.01 0.76
N PHE A 159 2.07 -5.79 0.59
CA PHE A 159 3.46 -5.45 0.27
C PHE A 159 4.00 -4.47 1.31
N ALA A 160 5.20 -4.73 1.84
CA ALA A 160 5.82 -3.82 2.80
C ALA A 160 6.38 -2.58 2.11
N VAL A 161 6.23 -1.42 2.74
CA VAL A 161 6.80 -0.15 2.25
C VAL A 161 8.16 0.08 2.91
N SER A 162 9.21 0.12 2.11
CA SER A 162 10.54 0.52 2.58
C SER A 162 10.64 2.05 2.70
N GLN A 163 11.60 2.54 3.49
CA GLN A 163 11.85 3.99 3.60
C GLN A 163 12.14 4.65 2.24
N GLU A 164 12.85 3.93 1.37
CA GLU A 164 13.16 4.39 0.03
C GLU A 164 11.90 4.51 -0.85
N LEU A 165 11.02 3.51 -0.79
CA LEU A 165 9.74 3.53 -1.49
C LEU A 165 8.84 4.64 -0.94
N ALA A 166 8.71 4.77 0.38
CA ALA A 166 7.95 5.86 1.00
C ALA A 166 8.43 7.24 0.53
N THR A 167 9.76 7.44 0.49
CA THR A 167 10.36 8.68 -0.01
C THR A 167 10.04 8.93 -1.49
N ALA A 168 10.02 7.88 -2.31
CA ALA A 168 9.65 7.99 -3.71
C ALA A 168 8.16 8.32 -3.90
N LEU A 169 7.28 7.67 -3.13
CA LEU A 169 5.83 7.92 -3.15
C LEU A 169 5.50 9.35 -2.72
N LYS A 170 6.13 9.86 -1.65
CA LYS A 170 5.96 11.24 -1.18
C LYS A 170 6.34 12.28 -2.24
N ASN A 171 7.36 11.99 -3.04
CA ASN A 171 7.93 12.90 -4.04
C ASN A 171 7.52 12.55 -5.48
N ALA A 172 6.48 11.73 -5.63
CA ALA A 172 5.95 11.33 -6.91
C ALA A 172 5.48 12.54 -7.73
N PRO A 173 5.60 12.49 -9.07
CA PRO A 173 5.07 13.55 -9.94
C PRO A 173 3.54 13.61 -9.88
N ASP A 174 2.96 14.79 -10.13
CA ASP A 174 1.49 15.01 -10.06
C ASP A 174 0.78 14.50 -11.33
N GLU A 175 0.95 13.22 -11.63
CA GLU A 175 0.42 12.51 -12.80
C GLU A 175 -0.03 11.09 -12.44
N ASN A 176 -0.59 10.36 -13.40
CA ASN A 176 -0.90 8.95 -13.19
C ASN A 176 0.40 8.14 -13.18
N LEU A 177 0.47 7.10 -12.34
CA LEU A 177 1.64 6.21 -12.28
C LEU A 177 1.29 4.80 -12.71
N ASP A 178 2.18 4.20 -13.49
CA ASP A 178 2.04 2.81 -13.93
C ASP A 178 2.39 1.83 -12.81
N ILE A 179 1.52 0.83 -12.64
CA ILE A 179 1.78 -0.36 -11.84
C ILE A 179 1.61 -1.61 -12.68
N ARG A 180 2.43 -2.62 -12.38
CA ARG A 180 2.28 -3.98 -12.87
C ARG A 180 2.14 -4.93 -11.69
N LEU A 181 1.05 -5.68 -11.71
CA LEU A 181 0.76 -6.71 -10.73
C LEU A 181 1.12 -8.06 -11.33
N VAL A 182 1.95 -8.83 -10.65
CA VAL A 182 2.23 -10.23 -11.00
C VAL A 182 1.31 -11.10 -10.15
N LEU A 183 0.38 -11.77 -10.81
CA LEU A 183 -0.56 -12.68 -10.18
C LEU A 183 0.10 -14.04 -9.90
N GLU A 184 -0.56 -14.81 -9.04
CA GLU A 184 -0.23 -16.22 -8.85
C GLU A 184 -0.18 -16.97 -10.20
N GLY A 185 0.91 -17.69 -10.44
CA GLY A 185 1.17 -18.36 -11.72
C GLY A 185 1.87 -17.49 -12.77
N GLY A 186 2.24 -16.24 -12.45
CA GLY A 186 3.09 -15.39 -13.30
C GLY A 186 2.36 -14.56 -14.34
N GLN A 187 1.02 -14.62 -14.39
CA GLN A 187 0.22 -13.70 -15.21
C GLN A 187 0.40 -12.26 -14.74
N THR A 188 0.24 -11.29 -15.64
CA THR A 188 0.40 -9.88 -15.29
C THR A 188 -0.87 -9.08 -15.55
N VAL A 189 -1.10 -8.08 -14.70
CA VAL A 189 -2.14 -7.07 -14.87
C VAL A 189 -1.48 -5.71 -14.75
N ASP A 190 -1.52 -4.95 -15.85
CA ASP A 190 -1.05 -3.57 -15.88
C ASP A 190 -2.21 -2.64 -15.54
N SER A 191 -1.96 -1.66 -14.68
CA SER A 191 -2.94 -0.68 -14.21
C SER A 191 -2.26 0.65 -13.95
N GLU A 192 -3.05 1.70 -13.78
CA GLU A 192 -2.58 3.01 -13.34
C GLU A 192 -3.07 3.29 -11.92
N ILE A 193 -2.29 4.09 -11.20
CA ILE A 193 -2.73 4.82 -10.01
C ILE A 193 -3.10 6.22 -10.44
N GLY A 194 -4.31 6.66 -10.09
CA GLY A 194 -4.81 7.96 -10.51
C GLY A 194 -4.05 9.12 -9.85
N LYS A 195 -3.82 10.21 -10.59
CA LYS A 195 -3.15 11.43 -10.10
C LYS A 195 -3.70 11.97 -8.77
N GLY A 196 -5.00 11.78 -8.51
CA GLY A 196 -5.61 12.18 -7.24
C GLY A 196 -5.04 11.41 -6.05
N THR A 197 -4.84 10.10 -6.22
CA THR A 197 -4.20 9.22 -5.23
C THR A 197 -2.75 9.59 -5.05
N VAL A 198 -2.03 9.83 -6.15
CA VAL A 198 -0.62 10.26 -6.13
C VAL A 198 -0.46 11.58 -5.37
N ASN A 199 -1.36 12.54 -5.57
CA ASN A 199 -1.37 13.79 -4.80
C ASN A 199 -1.66 13.55 -3.31
N ALA A 200 -2.59 12.64 -2.99
CA ALA A 200 -2.97 12.33 -1.62
C ALA A 200 -1.84 11.64 -0.83
N TRP A 201 -0.91 10.94 -1.49
CA TRP A 201 0.25 10.32 -0.87
C TRP A 201 1.13 11.29 -0.09
N ARG A 202 1.22 12.55 -0.51
CA ARG A 202 1.98 13.62 0.19
C ARG A 202 1.53 13.84 1.64
N ASN A 203 0.30 13.43 1.97
CA ASN A 203 -0.27 13.56 3.31
C ASN A 203 -0.04 12.34 4.20
N ILE A 204 0.39 11.20 3.63
CA ILE A 204 0.57 9.94 4.37
C ILE A 204 2.01 9.40 4.34
N TYR A 205 2.85 9.84 3.40
CA TYR A 205 4.29 9.53 3.33
C TYR A 205 5.10 10.80 3.57
#